data_AF-A0A969TXU3-F1
#
_entry.id   AF-A0A969TXU3-F1
#
_cell.length_a   1.000
_cell.length_b   1.000
_cell.length_c   1.000
_cell.angle_alpha   90.00
_cell.angle_beta   90.00
_cell.angle_gamma   90.00
#
_symmetry.space_group_name_H-M   'P 1'
#
loop_
_entity.id
_entity.type
_entity.pdbx_description
1 polymer ?
#
loop_
_entity_poly.entity_id
_entity_poly.type
_entity_poly.pdbx_seq_one_letter_code
_entity_poly.pdbx_strand_id
1 'polypeptide(L)'
;MIVKYRAGIKSEPYPCPVRVIPNGIDARIYQNIVCASPLDPTFNPDFAIGTCCRIAPVKRLEFLLEAQSLIEKWLPFASLTIVGGVHPLERDYWDDLHSRSQKLRNVRFVGAVPDVRPYLAHFKVFVMVSEPGGCPNASLEAMAAGVPVVATRSGGAIDQIEDGKEGYLVSSDDPHEMAQKVAQLLVSPPYFRKLSLNSLRAMGLRIQIGSG
;
A
#
# COMPACT_ATOMS: atom_id res chain seq x y z
N MET A 1 -11.96 27.98 2.14
CA MET A 1 -12.19 26.63 1.59
C MET A 1 -11.38 25.65 2.44
N ILE A 2 -12.03 24.87 3.30
CA ILE A 2 -11.37 23.81 4.06
C ILE A 2 -11.49 22.54 3.22
N VAL A 3 -10.36 21.99 2.77
CA VAL A 3 -10.34 20.71 2.05
C VAL A 3 -10.32 19.60 3.09
N LYS A 4 -11.44 18.93 3.28
CA LYS A 4 -11.54 17.71 4.12
C LYS A 4 -12.27 16.63 3.34
N TYR A 5 -11.75 15.41 3.42
CA TYR A 5 -12.27 14.21 2.77
C TYR A 5 -13.62 13.81 3.34
N ARG A 6 -14.45 13.08 2.59
CA ARG A 6 -15.82 12.76 3.01
C ARG A 6 -15.82 11.98 4.32
N ALA A 7 -14.94 10.99 4.46
CA ALA A 7 -14.76 10.23 5.70
C ALA A 7 -14.16 11.04 6.87
N GLY A 8 -13.54 12.20 6.59
CA GLY A 8 -12.96 13.11 7.59
C GLY A 8 -13.83 14.34 7.91
N ILE A 9 -15.02 14.46 7.32
CA ILE A 9 -16.02 15.43 7.73
C ILE A 9 -16.51 14.99 9.11
N LYS A 10 -16.03 15.66 10.17
CA LYS A 10 -16.61 15.54 11.51
C LYS A 10 -18.13 15.72 11.43
N SER A 11 -18.86 15.00 12.27
CA SER A 11 -20.32 15.06 12.39
C SER A 11 -20.87 16.46 12.71
N GLU A 12 -20.01 17.41 13.14
CA GLU A 12 -20.38 18.80 13.34
C GLU A 12 -20.33 19.61 12.02
N PRO A 13 -21.42 20.29 11.65
CA PRO A 13 -21.49 21.05 10.41
C PRO A 13 -20.51 22.22 10.44
N TYR A 14 -19.70 22.35 9.39
CA TYR A 14 -18.86 23.52 9.20
C TYR A 14 -19.72 24.77 9.07
N PRO A 15 -19.29 25.93 9.59
CA PRO A 15 -20.06 27.17 9.57
C PRO A 15 -20.20 27.78 8.15
N CYS A 16 -19.66 27.12 7.12
CA CYS A 16 -19.71 27.57 5.74
C CYS A 16 -19.77 26.36 4.78
N PRO A 17 -20.17 26.57 3.51
CA PRO A 17 -20.14 25.51 2.50
C PRO A 17 -18.74 24.92 2.33
N VAL A 18 -18.65 23.59 2.41
CA VAL A 18 -17.41 22.82 2.21
C VAL A 18 -17.53 22.01 0.93
N ARG A 19 -16.51 22.07 0.07
CA ARG A 19 -16.37 21.21 -1.11
C ARG A 19 -15.11 20.37 -0.96
N VAL A 20 -15.25 19.07 -1.21
CA VAL A 20 -14.13 18.13 -1.23
C VAL A 20 -13.49 18.16 -2.62
N ILE A 21 -12.17 18.34 -2.67
CA ILE A 21 -11.38 18.16 -3.89
C ILE A 21 -10.43 17.00 -3.58
N PRO A 22 -10.57 15.84 -4.24
CA PRO A 22 -9.71 14.69 -3.98
C PRO A 22 -8.29 14.95 -4.48
N ASN A 23 -7.32 14.24 -3.90
CA ASN A 23 -5.98 14.17 -4.46
C ASN A 23 -6.02 13.50 -5.83
N GLY A 24 -5.06 13.87 -6.68
CA GLY A 24 -4.83 13.25 -7.98
C GLY A 24 -3.35 13.07 -8.25
N ILE A 25 -3.03 12.13 -9.12
CA ILE A 25 -1.69 11.89 -9.63
C ILE A 25 -1.75 11.82 -11.16
N ASP A 26 -0.61 12.03 -11.83
CA ASP A 26 -0.50 11.72 -13.25
C ASP A 26 -0.29 10.22 -13.44
N ALA A 27 -1.37 9.46 -13.64
CA ALA A 27 -1.31 8.00 -13.76
C ALA A 27 -0.44 7.52 -14.95
N ARG A 28 -0.20 8.36 -15.97
CA ARG A 28 0.54 7.97 -17.17
C ARG A 28 2.02 7.69 -16.87
N ILE A 29 2.59 8.35 -15.87
CA ILE A 29 4.01 8.15 -15.50
C ILE A 29 4.26 6.82 -14.77
N TYR A 30 3.19 6.09 -14.42
CA TYR A 30 3.22 4.76 -13.81
C TYR A 30 2.95 3.65 -14.83
N GLN A 31 2.68 3.99 -16.09
CA GLN A 31 2.56 3.01 -17.17
C GLN A 31 3.94 2.54 -17.63
N ASN A 32 4.07 1.25 -17.94
CA ASN A 32 5.30 0.63 -18.47
C ASN A 32 6.53 0.88 -17.59
N ILE A 33 6.33 1.06 -16.28
CA ILE A 33 7.42 1.16 -15.32
C ILE A 33 8.20 -0.15 -15.31
N VAL A 34 9.51 -0.03 -15.47
CA VAL A 34 10.41 -1.19 -15.47
C VAL A 34 10.87 -1.43 -14.04
N CYS A 35 10.80 -2.69 -13.61
CA CYS A 35 11.38 -3.12 -12.35
C CYS A 35 12.87 -2.76 -12.36
N ALA A 36 13.35 -2.07 -11.32
CA ALA A 36 14.80 -2.00 -11.11
C ALA A 36 15.30 -3.42 -10.87
N SER A 37 16.24 -3.87 -11.71
CA SER A 37 16.85 -5.20 -11.74
C SER A 37 17.38 -5.68 -10.37
N PRO A 38 17.60 -7.00 -10.21
CA PRO A 38 16.90 -7.76 -9.19
C PRO A 38 17.21 -7.27 -7.78
N LEU A 39 16.16 -6.91 -7.04
CA LEU A 39 16.20 -7.02 -5.58
C LEU A 39 16.67 -8.46 -5.28
N ASP A 40 17.77 -8.59 -4.55
CA ASP A 40 18.33 -9.78 -3.85
C ASP A 40 17.90 -11.19 -4.36
N PRO A 41 18.82 -12.13 -4.62
CA PRO A 41 18.46 -13.49 -5.06
C PRO A 41 17.51 -14.28 -4.15
N THR A 42 17.29 -13.87 -2.89
CA THR A 42 16.26 -14.43 -1.99
C THR A 42 14.84 -13.95 -2.29
N PHE A 43 14.70 -12.94 -3.15
CA PHE A 43 13.46 -12.28 -3.47
C PHE A 43 12.66 -13.06 -4.53
N ASN A 44 11.38 -13.30 -4.23
CA ASN A 44 10.45 -13.90 -5.18
C ASN A 44 9.43 -12.84 -5.66
N PRO A 45 9.45 -12.46 -6.96
CA PRO A 45 8.54 -11.45 -7.51
C PRO A 45 7.08 -11.87 -7.48
N ASP A 46 6.76 -13.16 -7.36
CA ASP A 46 5.39 -13.62 -7.24
C ASP A 46 4.82 -13.45 -5.84
N PHE A 47 5.67 -13.17 -4.84
CA PHE A 47 5.29 -13.04 -3.44
C PHE A 47 5.77 -11.72 -2.81
N ALA A 48 5.79 -10.69 -3.63
CA ALA A 48 6.30 -9.37 -3.30
C ALA A 48 5.22 -8.48 -2.66
N ILE A 49 5.41 -8.14 -1.39
CA ILE A 49 4.58 -7.20 -0.64
C ILE A 49 5.37 -5.91 -0.49
N GLY A 50 4.70 -4.76 -0.63
CA GLY A 50 5.38 -3.49 -0.48
C GLY A 50 4.54 -2.39 0.13
N THR A 51 5.22 -1.42 0.75
CA THR A 51 4.61 -0.17 1.17
C THR A 51 5.56 1.00 0.89
N CYS A 52 5.00 2.15 0.54
CA CYS A 52 5.73 3.38 0.28
C CYS A 52 5.19 4.48 1.21
N CYS A 53 5.92 4.78 2.27
CA CYS A 53 5.54 5.81 3.23
C CYS A 53 6.73 6.28 4.07
N ARG A 54 6.67 7.53 4.58
CA ARG A 54 7.56 7.95 5.67
C ARG A 54 7.43 6.99 6.85
N ILE A 55 8.54 6.65 7.49
CA ILE A 55 8.54 5.85 8.71
C ILE A 55 8.24 6.79 9.88
N ALA A 56 7.03 6.67 10.42
CA ALA A 56 6.53 7.47 11.54
C ALA A 56 5.40 6.72 12.27
N PRO A 57 5.16 6.98 13.58
CA PRO A 57 4.15 6.28 14.38
C PRO A 57 2.75 6.27 13.77
N VAL A 58 2.35 7.38 13.14
CA VAL A 58 1.04 7.51 12.45
C VAL A 58 0.85 6.52 11.28
N LYS A 59 1.93 5.88 10.81
CA LYS A 59 1.89 4.83 9.79
C LYS A 59 1.74 3.43 10.36
N ARG A 60 1.92 3.24 11.67
CA ARG A 60 1.64 1.97 12.35
C ARG A 60 2.27 0.76 11.67
N LEU A 61 3.52 0.88 11.21
CA LEU A 61 4.24 -0.19 10.52
C LEU A 61 4.46 -1.42 11.40
N GLU A 62 4.39 -1.31 12.72
CA GLU A 62 4.39 -2.44 13.65
C GLU A 62 3.20 -3.39 13.39
N PHE A 63 2.03 -2.86 13.03
CA PHE A 63 0.87 -3.65 12.60
C PHE A 63 1.18 -4.43 11.31
N LEU A 64 1.89 -3.80 10.37
CA LEU A 64 2.31 -4.44 9.13
C LEU A 64 3.34 -5.55 9.38
N LEU A 65 4.28 -5.34 10.32
CA LEU A 65 5.23 -6.38 10.72
C LEU A 65 4.52 -7.56 11.42
N GLU A 66 3.49 -7.30 12.22
CA GLU A 66 2.64 -8.34 12.81
C GLU A 66 1.89 -9.14 11.73
N ALA A 67 1.28 -8.47 10.75
CA ALA A 67 0.65 -9.13 9.60
C ALA A 67 1.66 -9.96 8.80
N GLN A 68 2.86 -9.42 8.55
CA GLN A 68 3.94 -10.14 7.87
C GLN A 68 4.36 -11.40 8.62
N SER A 69 4.42 -11.36 9.97
CA SER A 69 4.73 -12.54 10.77
C SER A 69 3.72 -13.70 10.59
N LEU A 70 2.46 -13.37 10.29
CA LEU A 70 1.42 -14.35 9.98
C LEU A 70 1.58 -14.86 8.54
N ILE A 71 1.83 -13.95 7.60
CA ILE A 71 2.06 -14.30 6.19
C ILE A 71 3.25 -15.24 6.06
N GLU A 72 4.38 -14.99 6.73
CA GLU A 72 5.57 -15.87 6.67
C GLU A 72 5.30 -17.29 7.17
N LYS A 73 4.33 -17.48 8.07
CA LYS A 73 3.92 -18.82 8.52
C LYS A 73 3.16 -19.58 7.43
N TRP A 74 2.39 -18.88 6.59
CA TRP A 74 1.60 -19.47 5.51
C TRP A 74 2.39 -19.55 4.19
N LEU A 75 3.24 -18.55 3.93
CA LEU A 75 4.00 -18.32 2.72
C LEU A 75 5.44 -17.91 3.09
N PRO A 76 6.33 -18.86 3.42
CA PRO A 76 7.70 -18.56 3.91
C PRO A 76 8.60 -17.80 2.93
N PHE A 77 8.23 -17.76 1.66
CA PHE A 77 8.91 -17.04 0.57
C PHE A 77 8.35 -15.62 0.33
N ALA A 78 7.29 -15.21 1.04
CA ALA A 78 6.75 -13.87 0.91
C ALA A 78 7.75 -12.85 1.47
N SER A 79 7.92 -11.74 0.76
CA SER A 79 8.86 -10.68 1.13
C SER A 79 8.11 -9.36 1.32
N LEU A 80 8.55 -8.57 2.30
CA LEU A 80 8.02 -7.26 2.60
C LEU A 80 9.10 -6.20 2.37
N THR A 81 8.84 -5.29 1.44
CA THR A 81 9.70 -4.13 1.16
C THR A 81 9.04 -2.84 1.65
N ILE A 82 9.69 -2.16 2.58
CA ILE A 82 9.26 -0.88 3.13
C ILE A 82 10.14 0.23 2.54
N VAL A 83 9.53 1.08 1.71
CA VAL A 83 10.18 2.20 1.04
C VAL A 83 9.80 3.50 1.73
N GLY A 84 10.81 4.26 2.17
CA GLY A 84 10.65 5.55 2.80
C GLY A 84 11.65 5.82 3.91
N GLY A 85 11.88 7.11 4.17
CA GLY A 85 12.84 7.58 5.17
C GLY A 85 12.24 7.72 6.56
N VAL A 86 13.15 7.76 7.54
CA VAL A 86 12.87 8.07 8.95
C VAL A 86 13.24 9.54 9.18
N HIS A 87 12.36 10.31 9.83
CA HIS A 87 12.73 11.65 10.29
C HIS A 87 13.58 11.53 11.57
N PRO A 88 14.60 12.39 11.81
CA PRO A 88 15.46 12.27 13.00
C PRO A 88 14.71 12.22 14.35
N LEU A 89 13.55 12.90 14.44
CA LEU A 89 12.71 12.88 15.64
C LEU A 89 11.97 11.56 15.89
N GLU A 90 11.89 10.68 14.88
CA GLU A 90 11.18 9.40 14.94
C GLU A 90 12.14 8.23 15.14
N ARG A 91 13.33 8.49 15.71
CA ARG A 91 14.40 7.50 15.82
C ARG A 91 14.01 6.31 16.70
N ASP A 92 13.38 6.56 17.84
CA ASP A 92 12.94 5.51 18.76
C ASP A 92 11.93 4.57 18.09
N TYR A 93 11.01 5.12 17.31
CA TYR A 93 10.05 4.35 16.53
C TYR A 93 10.74 3.48 15.47
N TRP A 94 11.73 4.05 14.77
CA TRP A 94 12.54 3.27 13.84
C TRP A 94 13.31 2.13 14.53
N ASP A 95 13.91 2.38 15.69
CA ASP A 95 14.70 1.36 16.39
C ASP A 95 13.81 0.19 16.87
N ASP A 96 12.58 0.47 17.33
CA ASP A 96 11.57 -0.56 17.63
C ASP A 96 11.20 -1.38 16.38
N LEU A 97 10.84 -0.72 15.27
CA LEU A 97 10.50 -1.40 14.03
C LEU A 97 11.66 -2.25 13.50
N HIS A 98 12.88 -1.73 13.57
CA HIS A 98 14.06 -2.44 13.13
C HIS A 98 14.29 -3.69 13.99
N SER A 99 14.19 -3.59 15.31
CA SER A 99 14.30 -4.75 16.23
C SER A 99 13.22 -5.81 15.96
N ARG A 100 11.98 -5.41 15.71
CA ARG A 100 10.89 -6.34 15.34
C ARG A 100 11.18 -7.04 14.02
N SER A 101 11.66 -6.29 13.02
CA SER A 101 11.92 -6.83 11.68
C SER A 101 13.02 -7.90 11.66
N GLN A 102 14.00 -7.84 12.57
CA GLN A 102 15.06 -8.84 12.69
C GLN A 102 14.54 -10.24 13.10
N LYS A 103 13.31 -10.33 13.61
CA LYS A 103 12.65 -11.60 13.95
C LYS A 103 11.91 -12.22 12.77
N LEU A 104 11.85 -11.51 11.64
CA LEU A 104 11.18 -11.90 10.41
C LEU A 104 12.22 -12.24 9.35
N ARG A 105 11.85 -13.11 8.40
CA ARG A 105 12.81 -13.65 7.43
C ARG A 105 13.10 -12.68 6.30
N ASN A 106 12.06 -12.06 5.74
CA ASN A 106 12.15 -11.39 4.44
C ASN A 106 11.63 -9.94 4.50
N VAL A 107 12.03 -9.19 5.52
CA VAL A 107 11.68 -7.76 5.66
C VAL A 107 12.86 -6.88 5.28
N ARG A 108 12.61 -5.91 4.39
CA ARG A 108 13.61 -4.94 3.94
C ARG A 108 13.13 -3.52 4.11
N PHE A 109 14.01 -2.68 4.65
CA PHE A 109 13.87 -1.23 4.62
C PHE A 109 14.80 -0.65 3.57
N VAL A 110 14.22 0.10 2.63
CA VAL A 110 14.97 0.70 1.51
C VAL A 110 15.49 2.10 1.87
N GLY A 111 14.81 2.81 2.77
CA GLY A 111 15.07 4.22 3.02
C GLY A 111 14.33 5.14 2.05
N ALA A 112 14.61 6.44 2.12
CA ALA A 112 14.01 7.42 1.23
C ALA A 112 14.59 7.29 -0.18
N VAL A 113 13.71 7.29 -1.18
CA VAL A 113 14.07 7.24 -2.60
C VAL A 113 13.48 8.43 -3.34
N PRO A 114 14.15 8.95 -4.39
CA PRO A 114 13.60 10.02 -5.21
C PRO A 114 12.45 9.54 -6.09
N ASP A 115 12.38 8.23 -6.38
CA ASP A 115 11.38 7.64 -7.25
C ASP A 115 10.95 6.25 -6.74
N VAL A 116 9.66 6.10 -6.45
CA VAL A 116 9.06 4.85 -5.95
C VAL A 116 8.62 3.91 -7.07
N ARG A 117 8.52 4.40 -8.32
CA ARG A 117 7.99 3.61 -9.45
C ARG A 117 8.71 2.29 -9.67
N PRO A 118 10.05 2.20 -9.63
CA PRO A 118 10.72 0.91 -9.83
C PRO A 118 10.38 -0.13 -8.76
N TYR A 119 10.02 0.32 -7.55
CA TYR A 119 9.56 -0.56 -6.46
C TYR A 119 8.10 -0.96 -6.63
N LEU A 120 7.23 -0.01 -7.03
CA LEU A 120 5.83 -0.32 -7.33
C LEU A 120 5.69 -1.34 -8.46
N ALA A 121 6.54 -1.26 -9.49
CA ALA A 121 6.61 -2.23 -10.59
C ALA A 121 6.87 -3.68 -10.11
N HIS A 122 7.37 -3.82 -8.88
CA HIS A 122 7.80 -5.09 -8.32
C HIS A 122 6.78 -5.72 -7.38
N PHE A 123 5.85 -4.93 -6.84
CA PHE A 123 4.91 -5.41 -5.84
C PHE A 123 3.75 -6.16 -6.49
N LYS A 124 3.38 -7.30 -5.88
CA LYS A 124 2.11 -7.97 -6.15
C LYS A 124 0.99 -7.42 -5.30
N VAL A 125 1.30 -6.96 -4.09
CA VAL A 125 0.34 -6.34 -3.20
C VAL A 125 0.98 -5.11 -2.57
N PHE A 126 0.31 -3.98 -2.70
CA PHE A 126 0.67 -2.78 -1.97
C PHE A 126 -0.13 -2.73 -0.67
N VAL A 127 0.55 -2.59 0.46
CA VAL A 127 -0.10 -2.54 1.77
C VAL A 127 0.00 -1.14 2.34
N MET A 128 -1.11 -0.65 2.88
CA MET A 128 -1.17 0.67 3.49
C MET A 128 -1.83 0.61 4.86
N VAL A 129 -1.00 0.83 5.88
CA VAL A 129 -1.43 1.03 7.26
C VAL A 129 -1.32 2.52 7.57
N SER A 130 -2.39 3.11 8.12
CA SER A 130 -2.29 4.48 8.67
C SER A 130 -3.41 4.82 9.62
N GLU A 131 -3.10 5.69 10.57
CA GLU A 131 -4.10 6.37 11.37
C GLU A 131 -5.06 7.23 10.53
N PRO A 132 -6.28 7.51 11.03
CA PRO A 132 -7.23 8.39 10.35
C PRO A 132 -6.66 9.80 10.18
N GLY A 133 -6.66 10.34 8.95
CA GLY A 133 -6.33 11.76 8.75
C GLY A 133 -5.64 12.18 7.45
N GLY A 134 -5.43 11.28 6.48
CA GLY A 134 -4.70 11.59 5.24
C GLY A 134 -5.38 11.18 3.93
N CYS A 135 -5.10 11.96 2.88
CA CYS A 135 -5.00 11.70 1.42
C CYS A 135 -3.75 10.95 0.97
N PRO A 136 -3.60 9.62 1.11
CA PRO A 136 -2.40 8.99 0.60
C PRO A 136 -2.38 9.06 -0.92
N ASN A 137 -1.33 9.66 -1.47
CA ASN A 137 -1.04 9.50 -2.90
C ASN A 137 -0.51 8.09 -3.18
N ALA A 138 0.18 7.46 -2.22
CA ALA A 138 0.82 6.17 -2.39
C ALA A 138 -0.15 5.03 -2.82
N SER A 139 -1.41 5.06 -2.36
CA SER A 139 -2.46 4.15 -2.84
C SER A 139 -2.81 4.39 -4.31
N LEU A 140 -2.98 5.66 -4.71
CA LEU A 140 -3.23 6.04 -6.11
C LEU A 140 -2.05 5.65 -7.00
N GLU A 141 -0.81 5.84 -6.52
CA GLU A 141 0.42 5.48 -7.24
C GLU A 141 0.50 3.97 -7.45
N ALA A 142 0.21 3.17 -6.42
CA ALA A 142 0.11 1.72 -6.52
C ALA A 142 -0.98 1.29 -7.51
N MET A 143 -2.17 1.90 -7.44
CA MET A 143 -3.26 1.60 -8.37
C MET A 143 -2.90 1.97 -9.81
N ALA A 144 -2.20 3.07 -10.03
CA ALA A 144 -1.73 3.50 -11.36
C ALA A 144 -0.63 2.60 -11.91
N ALA A 145 0.16 1.97 -11.04
CA ALA A 145 1.09 0.90 -11.38
C ALA A 145 0.39 -0.46 -11.60
N GLY A 146 -0.93 -0.55 -11.43
CA GLY A 146 -1.69 -1.79 -11.55
C GLY A 146 -1.50 -2.74 -10.38
N VAL A 147 -1.06 -2.26 -9.22
CA VAL A 147 -0.88 -3.07 -8.01
C VAL A 147 -2.15 -2.95 -7.16
N PRO A 148 -2.80 -4.08 -6.83
CA PRO A 148 -3.91 -4.10 -5.87
C PRO A 148 -3.48 -3.58 -4.49
N VAL A 149 -4.36 -2.85 -3.82
CA VAL A 149 -4.10 -2.24 -2.51
C VAL A 149 -4.84 -2.97 -1.40
N VAL A 150 -4.14 -3.36 -0.33
CA VAL A 150 -4.76 -3.78 0.93
C VAL A 150 -4.50 -2.68 1.95
N ALA A 151 -5.55 -2.02 2.42
CA ALA A 151 -5.43 -0.88 3.32
C ALA A 151 -6.30 -1.02 4.56
N THR A 152 -5.86 -0.44 5.68
CA THR A 152 -6.77 -0.27 6.83
C THR A 152 -7.92 0.66 6.44
N ARG A 153 -9.13 0.35 6.92
CA ARG A 153 -10.36 1.11 6.67
C ARG A 153 -10.34 2.44 7.45
N SER A 154 -9.51 3.38 6.99
CA SER A 154 -9.31 4.67 7.64
C SER A 154 -9.11 5.80 6.63
N GLY A 155 -9.55 7.00 6.99
CA GLY A 155 -9.28 8.25 6.26
C GLY A 155 -9.55 8.16 4.75
N GLY A 156 -8.56 8.59 3.96
CA GLY A 156 -8.64 8.63 2.51
C GLY A 156 -8.77 7.30 1.80
N ALA A 157 -8.34 6.20 2.43
CA ALA A 157 -8.42 4.89 1.81
C ALA A 157 -9.88 4.51 1.50
N ILE A 158 -10.81 4.92 2.38
CA ILE A 158 -12.26 4.68 2.22
C ILE A 158 -12.82 5.39 0.98
N ASP A 159 -12.29 6.58 0.68
CA ASP A 159 -12.75 7.38 -0.47
C ASP A 159 -12.07 6.96 -1.79
N GLN A 160 -10.92 6.28 -1.72
CA GLN A 160 -10.08 5.94 -2.87
C GLN A 160 -10.23 4.48 -3.35
N ILE A 161 -10.59 3.55 -2.46
CA ILE A 161 -10.58 2.11 -2.72
C ILE A 161 -11.98 1.56 -2.50
N GLU A 162 -12.53 0.88 -3.50
CA GLU A 162 -13.75 0.10 -3.34
C GLU A 162 -13.40 -1.34 -2.92
N ASP A 163 -13.92 -1.75 -1.78
CA ASP A 163 -13.60 -3.04 -1.15
C ASP A 163 -14.00 -4.23 -2.03
N GLY A 164 -13.04 -5.10 -2.33
CA GLY A 164 -13.20 -6.25 -3.22
C GLY A 164 -13.10 -5.93 -4.73
N LYS A 165 -12.86 -4.67 -5.11
CA LYS A 165 -12.82 -4.24 -6.52
C LYS A 165 -11.42 -3.88 -7.01
N GLU A 166 -10.83 -2.80 -6.50
CA GLU A 166 -9.41 -2.43 -6.77
C GLU A 166 -8.47 -2.94 -5.65
N GLY A 167 -9.04 -3.30 -4.50
CA GLY A 167 -8.29 -3.64 -3.31
C GLY A 167 -9.18 -4.18 -2.20
N TYR A 168 -8.65 -4.20 -0.97
CA TYR A 168 -9.40 -4.56 0.23
C TYR A 168 -9.24 -3.51 1.32
N LEU A 169 -10.33 -3.25 2.04
CA LEU A 169 -10.36 -2.41 3.23
C LEU A 169 -10.54 -3.26 4.48
N VAL A 170 -9.47 -3.45 5.25
CA VAL A 170 -9.44 -4.30 6.45
C VAL A 170 -9.56 -3.48 7.72
N SER A 171 -9.90 -4.12 8.83
CA SER A 171 -9.96 -3.45 10.13
C SER A 171 -8.58 -2.96 10.58
N SER A 172 -8.56 -1.85 11.32
CA SER A 172 -7.31 -1.22 11.80
C SER A 172 -6.78 -1.82 13.11
N ASP A 173 -7.48 -2.81 13.66
CA ASP A 173 -7.19 -3.54 14.90
C ASP A 173 -6.94 -5.04 14.67
N ASP A 174 -7.05 -5.52 13.43
CA ASP A 174 -6.90 -6.93 13.08
C ASP A 174 -5.78 -7.15 12.03
N PRO A 175 -4.52 -7.37 12.45
CA PRO A 175 -3.43 -7.69 11.53
C PRO A 175 -3.62 -9.06 10.85
N HIS A 176 -4.44 -9.93 11.40
CA HIS A 176 -4.73 -11.24 10.80
C HIS A 176 -5.65 -11.10 9.58
N GLU A 177 -6.66 -10.21 9.63
CA GLU A 177 -7.47 -9.88 8.45
C GLU A 177 -6.60 -9.33 7.30
N MET A 178 -5.68 -8.41 7.62
CA MET A 178 -4.71 -7.90 6.64
C MET A 178 -3.88 -9.03 6.04
N ALA A 179 -3.31 -9.90 6.88
CA ALA A 179 -2.53 -11.03 6.43
C ALA A 179 -3.33 -11.95 5.49
N GLN A 180 -4.60 -12.25 5.82
CA GLN A 180 -5.46 -13.10 5.00
C GLN A 180 -5.70 -12.50 3.60
N LYS A 181 -6.01 -11.21 3.51
CA LYS A 181 -6.26 -10.54 2.23
C LYS A 181 -5.00 -10.45 1.38
N VAL A 182 -3.85 -10.18 2.00
CA VAL A 182 -2.56 -10.20 1.30
C VAL A 182 -2.26 -11.61 0.79
N ALA A 183 -2.32 -12.63 1.65
CA ALA A 183 -2.07 -14.01 1.25
C ALA A 183 -2.99 -14.48 0.13
N GLN A 184 -4.29 -14.15 0.19
CA GLN A 184 -5.26 -14.46 -0.86
C GLN A 184 -4.84 -13.89 -2.23
N LEU A 185 -4.36 -12.64 -2.27
CA LEU A 185 -3.90 -12.02 -3.50
C LEU A 185 -2.61 -12.66 -4.03
N LEU A 186 -1.69 -13.03 -3.15
CA LEU A 186 -0.43 -13.66 -3.51
C LEU A 186 -0.62 -15.07 -4.09
N VAL A 187 -1.54 -15.86 -3.55
CA VAL A 187 -1.75 -17.26 -3.98
C VAL A 187 -2.81 -17.42 -5.09
N SER A 188 -3.49 -16.35 -5.47
CA SER A 188 -4.57 -16.41 -6.46
C SER A 188 -4.32 -15.47 -7.66
N PRO A 189 -3.58 -15.94 -8.69
CA PRO A 189 -3.34 -15.18 -9.90
C PRO A 189 -4.60 -14.64 -10.58
N PRO A 190 -5.74 -15.36 -10.65
CA PRO A 190 -6.98 -14.81 -11.20
C PRO A 190 -7.51 -13.60 -10.41
N TYR A 191 -7.47 -13.65 -9.08
CA TYR A 191 -7.92 -12.54 -8.24
C TYR A 191 -6.98 -11.34 -8.34
N PHE A 192 -5.67 -11.58 -8.28
CA PHE A 192 -4.68 -10.53 -8.51
C PHE A 192 -4.91 -9.82 -9.84
N ARG A 193 -5.04 -10.57 -10.95
CA ARG A 193 -5.28 -10.00 -12.28
C ARG A 193 -6.57 -9.18 -12.33
N LYS A 194 -7.65 -9.68 -11.73
CA LYS A 194 -8.94 -8.96 -11.68
C LYS A 194 -8.79 -7.61 -10.97
N LEU A 195 -8.22 -7.59 -9.77
CA LEU A 195 -8.06 -6.36 -8.99
C LEU A 195 -7.07 -5.40 -9.66
N SER A 196 -5.96 -5.92 -10.21
CA SER A 196 -4.97 -5.14 -10.95
C SER A 196 -5.59 -4.39 -12.13
N LEU A 197 -6.40 -5.07 -12.95
CA LEU A 197 -7.13 -4.46 -14.06
C LEU A 197 -8.13 -3.41 -13.58
N ASN A 198 -8.79 -3.64 -12.45
CA ASN A 198 -9.71 -2.66 -11.87
C ASN A 198 -8.96 -1.43 -11.37
N SER A 199 -7.80 -1.59 -10.72
CA SER A 199 -6.94 -0.49 -10.29
C SER A 199 -6.54 0.41 -11.46
N LEU A 200 -6.09 -0.18 -12.57
CA LEU A 200 -5.74 0.58 -13.79
C LEU A 200 -6.94 1.34 -14.37
N ARG A 201 -8.13 0.71 -14.41
CA ARG A 201 -9.37 1.33 -14.88
C ARG A 201 -9.80 2.49 -13.99
N ALA A 202 -9.72 2.34 -12.67
CA ALA A 202 -10.05 3.39 -11.70
C ALA A 202 -9.15 4.62 -11.87
N MET A 203 -7.90 4.43 -12.31
CA MET A 203 -6.96 5.51 -12.65
C MET A 203 -7.18 6.11 -14.05
N GLY A 204 -8.23 5.71 -14.77
CA GLY A 204 -8.56 6.22 -16.10
C GLY A 204 -7.61 5.73 -17.20
N LEU A 205 -6.83 4.69 -16.95
CA LEU A 205 -5.87 4.15 -17.91
C LEU A 205 -6.56 3.19 -18.88
N ARG A 206 -6.28 3.34 -20.19
CA ARG A 206 -6.75 2.41 -21.22
C ARG A 206 -5.92 1.12 -21.16
N ILE A 207 -6.59 -0.01 -21.00
CA ILE A 207 -5.95 -1.33 -20.99
C ILE A 207 -6.13 -1.94 -22.38
N GLN A 208 -5.04 -2.09 -23.13
CA GLN A 208 -5.04 -2.96 -24.32
C GLN A 208 -4.90 -4.40 -23.84
N ILE A 209 -6.00 -5.16 -23.87
CA ILE A 209 -5.94 -6.60 -23.59
C ILE A 209 -5.33 -7.23 -24.84
N GLY A 210 -4.08 -7.69 -24.74
CA GLY A 210 -3.47 -8.47 -25.81
C GLY A 210 -4.26 -9.76 -26.00
N SER A 211 -4.98 -9.87 -27.11
CA SER A 211 -5.51 -11.14 -27.60
C SER A 211 -4.35 -11.97 -28.13
N GLY A 212 -3.82 -12.85 -27.29
CA GLY A 212 -2.89 -13.92 -27.64
C GLY A 212 -3.52 -15.27 -27.35
#